data_AF-A0A7S4VBU4-F1
#
_entry.id   AF-A0A7S4VBU4-F1
#
_cell.length_a   1.000
_cell.length_b   1.000
_cell.length_c   1.000
_cell.angle_alpha   90.00
_cell.angle_beta   90.00
_cell.angle_gamma   90.00
#
_symmetry.space_group_name_H-M   'P 1'
#
loop_
_entity.id
_entity.type
_entity.pdbx_description
1 polymer ?
#
loop_
_entity_poly.entity_id
_entity_poly.type
_entity_poly.pdbx_seq_one_letter_code
_entity_poly.pdbx_strand_id
1 'polypeptide(L)'
;RALADKSPKAAHPQAVQAIQAPQQPQEAIPARQAPQQPQQPEQPEQPEQPQQQPQGPAWPAEEKVGPALGVAVEGQDLDRPPEEEDLEEAFPTLPPRTIWVYCASQWEDCVCPGKIRWGNMGKWLTLRPKADEDLHVECSTRQLSDVRVGDDNKHCECAVTTGTPFFRTINPMLMPKQAMAYSAAHLVASCDHFKAGASHGPWGVLQWSAVEPLCSPAWAASRAAKSASPAGPRAMDGGSLKRLMKAWVDRLFLRNYKRIYDSEGWVSYAFVAAYAGGSKGIDAETSVQMIESVHRFSEHPIVIVNFGMSRPMSWLPTTHPRLVVLHASPVPNDPGRSRLLHRFRAPLFARARAGILLDVAQFVAPRVDELFRRTEQEVTSEYRLPILPAHFVDKTPNDGSSFWSRFCPGAVRCRGRTSRWANVHPTWTFWALPFFGRWLRRNLRDETLAPPKDQQSSSLAGLRVADLKWDEDFYNVAVWEDGARKQWCKFDLPDPSDFETVLASPPLKSGGACTVRGCWHLAADPVFYPDGVPKVFFIAGHAVHPNKTVRFLEELGKRRKDKTLPPPILYKKRFFVDGNDLRRHHPEVPCLI
;
A
#
# COMPACT_ATOMS: atom_id res chain seq x y z
N ARG A 1 -46.06 57.29 -48.88
CA ARG A 1 -44.74 57.03 -48.24
C ARG A 1 -44.94 57.11 -46.74
N ALA A 2 -45.36 55.98 -46.19
CA ALA A 2 -45.73 55.73 -44.81
C ALA A 2 -45.74 54.20 -44.64
N LEU A 3 -45.22 53.75 -43.49
CA LEU A 3 -45.61 52.62 -42.64
C LEU A 3 -46.15 51.30 -43.26
N ALA A 4 -45.45 50.21 -42.94
CA ALA A 4 -45.97 48.86 -42.62
C ALA A 4 -44.90 48.21 -41.68
N ASP A 5 -45.09 47.84 -40.40
CA ASP A 5 -46.10 46.99 -39.71
C ASP A 5 -45.90 45.49 -40.11
N LYS A 6 -45.75 44.44 -39.27
CA LYS A 6 -46.18 44.12 -37.89
C LYS A 6 -45.41 42.91 -37.29
N SER A 7 -45.47 42.81 -35.95
CA SER A 7 -45.72 41.59 -35.10
C SER A 7 -44.56 40.78 -34.46
N PRO A 8 -44.80 40.04 -33.33
CA PRO A 8 -45.41 40.45 -32.06
C PRO A 8 -44.68 39.90 -30.79
N LYS A 9 -45.16 40.33 -29.61
CA LYS A 9 -44.76 39.91 -28.25
C LYS A 9 -45.09 38.44 -27.93
N ALA A 10 -44.27 37.79 -27.09
CA ALA A 10 -44.69 36.77 -26.14
C ALA A 10 -43.71 36.69 -24.95
N ALA A 11 -44.23 36.27 -23.79
CA ALA A 11 -43.64 36.38 -22.46
C ALA A 11 -43.29 35.01 -21.84
N HIS A 12 -42.49 35.08 -20.78
CA HIS A 12 -42.32 34.13 -19.67
C HIS A 12 -41.43 32.86 -19.82
N PRO A 13 -40.87 32.36 -18.68
CA PRO A 13 -39.58 31.69 -18.59
C PRO A 13 -39.71 30.17 -18.44
N GLN A 14 -38.68 29.43 -18.86
CA GLN A 14 -38.47 28.01 -18.54
C GLN A 14 -37.32 27.93 -17.53
N ALA A 15 -37.58 27.55 -16.27
CA ALA A 15 -37.74 26.19 -15.76
C ALA A 15 -36.40 25.44 -15.68
N VAL A 16 -35.80 25.50 -14.49
CA VAL A 16 -34.69 24.67 -14.03
C VAL A 16 -35.23 23.24 -13.84
N GLN A 17 -34.77 22.29 -14.65
CA GLN A 17 -34.99 20.87 -14.40
C GLN A 17 -33.85 20.33 -13.54
N ALA A 18 -34.18 20.01 -12.29
CA ALA A 18 -33.38 19.17 -11.41
C ALA A 18 -33.46 17.72 -11.90
N ILE A 19 -32.31 17.09 -12.08
CA ILE A 19 -32.18 15.67 -12.40
C ILE A 19 -32.51 14.89 -11.11
N GLN A 20 -33.67 14.23 -11.09
CA GLN A 20 -34.05 13.26 -10.06
C GLN A 20 -33.30 11.94 -10.28
N ALA A 21 -32.76 11.39 -9.21
CA ALA A 21 -32.22 10.03 -9.15
C ALA A 21 -33.31 8.98 -9.43
N PRO A 22 -32.98 7.84 -10.06
CA PRO A 22 -33.97 6.79 -10.31
C PRO A 22 -34.42 6.16 -8.99
N GLN A 23 -35.73 6.25 -8.73
CA GLN A 23 -36.39 5.48 -7.68
C GLN A 23 -36.36 3.99 -8.05
N GLN A 24 -35.81 3.17 -7.16
CA GLN A 24 -35.97 1.72 -7.21
C GLN A 24 -37.43 1.34 -6.94
N PRO A 25 -38.01 0.35 -7.64
CA PRO A 25 -39.32 -0.17 -7.30
C PRO A 25 -39.27 -0.87 -5.94
N GLN A 26 -40.12 -0.42 -5.01
CA GLN A 26 -40.42 -1.13 -3.78
C GLN A 26 -41.21 -2.39 -4.13
N GLU A 27 -40.57 -3.55 -4.08
CA GLU A 27 -41.28 -4.83 -4.06
C GLU A 27 -41.94 -5.02 -2.69
N ALA A 28 -43.22 -5.38 -2.74
CA ALA A 28 -44.07 -5.61 -1.59
C ALA A 28 -43.58 -6.83 -0.79
N ILE A 29 -43.37 -6.64 0.50
CA ILE A 29 -43.10 -7.69 1.49
C ILE A 29 -44.43 -8.40 1.79
N PRO A 30 -44.59 -9.71 1.51
CA PRO A 30 -45.75 -10.44 2.01
C PRO A 30 -45.61 -10.74 3.50
N ALA A 31 -46.75 -10.66 4.18
CA ALA A 31 -46.92 -10.78 5.62
C ALA A 31 -46.36 -12.11 6.18
N ARG A 32 -45.62 -11.99 7.29
CA ARG A 32 -45.16 -13.11 8.13
C ARG A 32 -46.37 -13.85 8.72
N GLN A 33 -46.50 -15.13 8.42
CA GLN A 33 -47.32 -16.06 9.20
C GLN A 33 -46.61 -16.44 10.50
N ALA A 34 -47.40 -16.55 11.57
CA ALA A 34 -46.99 -16.93 12.92
C ALA A 34 -46.56 -18.42 12.99
N PRO A 35 -45.77 -18.81 14.01
CA PRO A 35 -45.03 -20.07 14.01
C PRO A 35 -45.90 -21.27 14.42
N GLN A 36 -45.74 -22.38 13.69
CA GLN A 36 -46.22 -23.69 14.12
C GLN A 36 -45.30 -24.27 15.21
N GLN A 37 -45.94 -24.96 16.15
CA GLN A 37 -45.36 -25.58 17.34
C GLN A 37 -44.32 -26.68 17.04
N PRO A 38 -43.43 -26.97 17.99
CA PRO A 38 -42.28 -27.86 17.80
C PRO A 38 -42.68 -29.35 17.87
N GLN A 39 -42.15 -30.13 16.93
CA GLN A 39 -42.11 -31.58 17.04
C GLN A 39 -40.99 -32.00 18.00
N GLN A 40 -41.28 -33.04 18.78
CA GLN A 40 -40.46 -33.63 19.84
C GLN A 40 -39.14 -34.25 19.32
N PRO A 41 -38.14 -34.39 20.21
CA PRO A 41 -36.78 -34.76 19.84
C PRO A 41 -36.60 -36.27 19.60
N GLU A 42 -35.89 -36.61 18.53
CA GLU A 42 -35.23 -37.91 18.40
C GLU A 42 -34.04 -38.01 19.38
N GLN A 43 -33.82 -39.23 19.85
CA GLN A 43 -32.89 -39.61 20.91
C GLN A 43 -31.42 -39.36 20.55
N PRO A 44 -30.55 -39.15 21.56
CA PRO A 44 -29.14 -38.89 21.33
C PRO A 44 -28.37 -40.17 20.97
N GLU A 45 -27.65 -40.12 19.84
CA GLU A 45 -26.51 -41.01 19.62
C GLU A 45 -25.42 -40.74 20.67
N GLN A 46 -24.80 -41.83 21.10
CA GLN A 46 -23.78 -41.86 22.15
C GLN A 46 -22.54 -41.02 21.79
N PRO A 47 -21.90 -40.37 22.77
CA PRO A 47 -20.69 -39.60 22.51
C PRO A 47 -19.51 -40.53 22.22
N GLU A 48 -18.95 -40.41 21.01
CA GLU A 48 -17.57 -40.82 20.75
C GLU A 48 -16.65 -40.06 21.70
N GLN A 49 -15.77 -40.81 22.37
CA GLN A 49 -14.79 -40.29 23.30
C GLN A 49 -13.88 -39.26 22.60
N PRO A 50 -13.59 -38.11 23.24
CA PRO A 50 -12.64 -37.16 22.68
C PRO A 50 -11.24 -37.80 22.69
N GLN A 51 -10.72 -38.05 21.49
CA GLN A 51 -9.29 -38.26 21.28
C GLN A 51 -8.55 -37.08 21.93
N GLN A 52 -7.70 -37.41 22.88
CA GLN A 52 -6.81 -36.47 23.56
C GLN A 52 -6.03 -35.68 22.51
N GLN A 53 -6.29 -34.38 22.45
CA GLN A 53 -5.40 -33.44 21.78
C GLN A 53 -4.01 -33.57 22.43
N PRO A 54 -2.93 -33.72 21.66
CA PRO A 54 -1.59 -33.66 22.23
C PRO A 54 -1.42 -32.29 22.88
N GLN A 55 -1.18 -32.30 24.19
CA GLN A 55 -0.73 -31.13 24.92
C GLN A 55 0.53 -30.61 24.21
N GLY A 56 0.39 -29.48 23.52
CA GLY A 56 1.53 -28.79 22.92
C GLY A 56 2.57 -28.50 24.01
N PRO A 57 3.87 -28.56 23.69
CA PRO A 57 4.91 -28.34 24.69
C PRO A 57 4.72 -26.97 25.34
N ALA A 58 4.76 -26.96 26.67
CA ALA A 58 4.84 -25.74 27.45
C ALA A 58 6.00 -24.89 26.92
N TRP A 59 5.69 -23.65 26.54
CA TRP A 59 6.69 -22.67 26.10
C TRP A 59 7.74 -22.51 27.21
N PRO A 60 9.04 -22.71 26.93
CA PRO A 60 10.07 -22.44 27.91
C PRO A 60 10.05 -20.94 28.25
N ALA A 61 10.22 -20.66 29.54
CA ALA A 61 10.41 -19.31 30.05
C ALA A 61 11.53 -18.62 29.27
N GLU A 62 11.31 -17.33 28.99
CA GLU A 62 12.17 -16.41 28.24
C GLU A 62 13.67 -16.70 28.43
N GLU A 63 14.23 -17.43 27.47
CA GLU A 63 15.66 -17.43 27.26
C GLU A 63 16.03 -16.03 26.79
N LYS A 64 16.91 -15.37 27.55
CA LYS A 64 17.39 -14.01 27.25
C LYS A 64 17.94 -13.98 25.82
N VAL A 65 17.11 -13.50 24.90
CA VAL A 65 17.53 -13.17 23.54
C VAL A 65 18.68 -12.18 23.70
N GLY A 66 19.87 -12.61 23.28
CA GLY A 66 21.07 -11.77 23.28
C GLY A 66 20.80 -10.46 22.53
N PRO A 67 21.64 -9.43 22.74
CA PRO A 67 21.43 -8.12 22.12
C PRO A 67 21.25 -8.32 20.62
N ALA A 68 20.10 -7.86 20.11
CA ALA A 68 19.85 -7.81 18.68
C ALA A 68 21.09 -7.21 18.01
N LEU A 69 21.56 -7.86 16.95
CA LEU A 69 22.68 -7.43 16.11
C LEU A 69 22.30 -6.14 15.33
N GLY A 70 21.93 -5.10 16.06
CA GLY A 70 22.05 -3.73 15.64
C GLY A 70 23.39 -3.24 16.16
N VAL A 71 24.43 -3.29 15.34
CA VAL A 71 25.47 -2.27 15.45
C VAL A 71 24.74 -0.97 15.14
N ALA A 72 24.14 -0.35 16.17
CA ALA A 72 23.82 1.06 16.08
C ALA A 72 25.14 1.71 15.69
N VAL A 73 25.13 2.46 14.58
CA VAL A 73 26.20 3.41 14.33
C VAL A 73 26.06 4.45 15.44
N GLU A 74 26.63 4.15 16.61
CA GLU A 74 26.57 5.01 17.79
C GLU A 74 27.14 6.37 17.40
N GLY A 75 26.27 7.39 17.41
CA GLY A 75 26.67 8.79 17.26
C GLY A 75 26.21 9.52 16.00
N GLN A 76 25.51 8.91 15.06
CA GLN A 76 24.88 9.68 13.97
C GLN A 76 23.50 10.19 14.38
N ASP A 77 23.42 11.47 14.71
CA ASP A 77 22.16 12.19 14.92
C ASP A 77 21.33 12.16 13.63
N LEU A 78 20.28 11.32 13.61
CA LEU A 78 19.42 11.18 12.44
C LEU A 78 18.48 12.36 12.24
N ASP A 79 18.30 13.18 13.27
CA ASP A 79 17.40 14.34 13.28
C ASP A 79 18.13 15.64 12.92
N ARG A 80 19.46 15.68 12.89
CA ARG A 80 20.21 16.84 12.41
C ARG A 80 19.90 17.09 10.92
N PRO A 81 19.28 18.24 10.56
CA PRO A 81 19.03 18.56 9.17
C PRO A 81 20.36 18.81 8.43
N PRO A 82 20.43 18.52 7.12
CA PRO A 82 21.53 19.02 6.30
C PRO A 82 21.53 20.56 6.31
N GLU A 83 22.71 21.18 6.28
CA GLU A 83 22.85 22.64 6.25
C GLU A 83 22.28 23.19 4.92
N GLU A 84 21.69 24.40 4.89
CA GLU A 84 21.03 24.92 3.67
C GLU A 84 22.01 25.13 2.51
N GLU A 85 23.25 25.54 2.81
CA GLU A 85 24.32 25.74 1.83
C GLU A 85 24.60 24.46 1.02
N ASP A 86 24.30 23.30 1.59
CA ASP A 86 24.47 22.00 0.96
C ASP A 86 23.36 21.64 -0.04
N LEU A 87 22.19 22.26 0.06
CA LEU A 87 21.08 22.04 -0.87
C LEU A 87 21.22 22.85 -2.16
N GLU A 88 21.99 23.94 -2.11
CA GLU A 88 22.30 24.77 -3.27
C GLU A 88 23.50 24.28 -4.09
N GLU A 89 24.20 23.22 -3.65
CA GLU A 89 25.31 22.61 -4.38
C GLU A 89 24.93 22.49 -5.86
N ALA A 90 25.59 23.28 -6.71
CA ALA A 90 24.98 23.87 -7.90
C ALA A 90 24.23 22.83 -8.74
N PHE A 91 22.93 23.04 -8.97
CA PHE A 91 22.29 22.42 -10.13
C PHE A 91 23.13 22.84 -11.34
N PRO A 92 23.63 21.89 -12.15
CA PRO A 92 24.32 22.28 -13.38
C PRO A 92 23.38 23.22 -14.13
N THR A 93 23.86 24.43 -14.43
CA THR A 93 23.06 25.45 -15.11
C THR A 93 22.78 24.94 -16.53
N LEU A 94 21.58 24.42 -16.74
CA LEU A 94 21.19 23.92 -18.04
C LEU A 94 20.67 25.07 -18.89
N PRO A 95 20.99 25.11 -20.19
CA PRO A 95 20.24 25.95 -21.09
C PRO A 95 18.75 25.55 -20.99
N PRO A 96 17.83 26.52 -20.91
CA PRO A 96 16.41 26.22 -20.83
C PRO A 96 15.98 25.52 -22.12
N ARG A 97 15.51 24.29 -21.98
CA ARG A 97 15.01 23.44 -23.06
C ARG A 97 13.72 22.80 -22.61
N THR A 98 12.70 22.85 -23.46
CA THR A 98 11.46 22.11 -23.22
C THR A 98 11.65 20.66 -23.61
N ILE A 99 11.39 19.77 -22.67
CA ILE A 99 11.29 18.33 -22.86
C ILE A 99 9.85 17.88 -22.64
N TRP A 100 9.48 16.75 -23.22
CA TRP A 100 8.21 16.09 -22.95
C TRP A 100 8.46 14.90 -22.03
N VAL A 101 7.70 14.83 -20.94
CA VAL A 101 7.82 13.82 -19.89
C VAL A 101 6.49 13.09 -19.79
N TYR A 102 6.54 11.77 -19.69
CA TYR A 102 5.34 10.96 -19.44
C TYR A 102 4.64 11.44 -18.16
N CYS A 103 3.34 11.72 -18.26
CA CYS A 103 2.56 12.22 -17.15
C CYS A 103 1.57 11.18 -16.63
N ALA A 104 0.68 10.71 -17.51
CA ALA A 104 -0.42 9.84 -17.15
C ALA A 104 -0.80 8.96 -18.35
N SER A 105 -1.24 7.75 -18.06
CA SER A 105 -1.74 6.80 -19.04
C SER A 105 -3.17 7.18 -19.49
N GLN A 106 -3.72 6.46 -20.45
CA GLN A 106 -5.14 6.59 -20.75
C GLN A 106 -6.01 6.29 -19.51
N TRP A 107 -7.04 7.11 -19.28
CA TRP A 107 -7.98 7.09 -18.14
C TRP A 107 -7.41 7.55 -16.80
N GLU A 108 -6.28 8.27 -16.82
CA GLU A 108 -5.62 8.77 -15.62
C GLU A 108 -5.50 10.30 -15.68
N ASP A 109 -5.45 10.94 -14.52
CA ASP A 109 -5.32 12.39 -14.43
C ASP A 109 -3.86 12.83 -14.61
N CYS A 110 -3.67 13.88 -15.41
CA CYS A 110 -2.39 14.56 -15.58
C CYS A 110 -2.49 16.02 -15.10
N VAL A 111 -1.56 16.42 -14.22
CA VAL A 111 -1.39 17.80 -13.76
C VAL A 111 -0.02 18.31 -14.21
N CYS A 112 0.00 19.40 -14.97
CA CYS A 112 1.21 19.94 -15.58
C CYS A 112 1.19 21.48 -15.54
N PRO A 113 2.22 22.16 -15.01
CA PRO A 113 2.33 23.61 -15.09
C PRO A 113 2.61 24.11 -16.53
N GLY A 114 3.04 23.21 -17.41
CA GLY A 114 3.29 23.50 -18.82
C GLY A 114 2.16 23.05 -19.74
N LYS A 115 2.48 22.90 -21.03
CA LYS A 115 1.58 22.32 -22.03
C LYS A 115 1.43 20.82 -21.76
N ILE A 116 0.25 20.26 -22.02
CA ILE A 116 0.05 18.81 -22.09
C ILE A 116 -0.13 18.41 -23.54
N ARG A 117 0.44 17.28 -23.95
CA ARG A 117 0.08 16.65 -25.23
C ARG A 117 -0.52 15.26 -25.00
N TRP A 118 -1.59 14.96 -25.72
CA TRP A 118 -2.36 13.71 -25.66
C TRP A 118 -2.26 12.96 -27.00
N GLY A 119 -1.88 11.69 -26.96
CA GLY A 119 -1.71 10.86 -28.16
C GLY A 119 -0.56 9.86 -28.02
N ASN A 120 0.01 9.44 -29.15
CA ASN A 120 1.21 8.61 -29.23
C ASN A 120 1.75 8.59 -30.68
N MET A 121 2.93 7.96 -30.89
CA MET A 121 3.55 7.70 -32.21
C MET A 121 3.50 8.86 -33.22
N GLY A 122 3.72 10.09 -32.75
CA GLY A 122 3.81 11.28 -33.61
C GLY A 122 2.47 11.97 -33.92
N LYS A 123 1.32 11.44 -33.47
CA LYS A 123 0.03 12.12 -33.54
C LYS A 123 -0.36 12.63 -32.15
N TRP A 124 -0.40 13.95 -32.00
CA TRP A 124 -0.56 14.61 -30.70
C TRP A 124 -1.58 15.76 -30.75
N LEU A 125 -2.52 15.77 -29.82
CA LEU A 125 -3.32 16.95 -29.46
C LEU A 125 -2.56 17.72 -28.39
N THR A 126 -2.24 19.00 -28.64
CA THR A 126 -1.57 19.85 -27.64
C THR A 126 -2.55 20.78 -26.97
N LEU A 127 -2.62 20.67 -25.65
CA LEU A 127 -3.40 21.52 -24.75
C LEU A 127 -2.46 22.57 -24.13
N ARG A 128 -2.98 23.77 -23.90
CA ARG A 128 -2.22 24.88 -23.30
C ARG A 128 -2.87 25.29 -21.98
N PRO A 129 -2.08 25.54 -20.92
CA PRO A 129 -2.60 26.10 -19.69
C PRO A 129 -3.20 27.49 -19.96
N LYS A 130 -4.19 27.88 -19.13
CA LYS A 130 -4.57 29.29 -19.01
C LYS A 130 -3.45 30.03 -18.27
N ALA A 131 -3.39 31.35 -18.41
CA ALA A 131 -2.33 32.14 -17.77
C ALA A 131 -2.27 31.86 -16.26
N ASP A 132 -1.09 31.48 -15.77
CA ASP A 132 -0.75 31.20 -14.36
C ASP A 132 -1.47 30.01 -13.67
N GLU A 133 -2.16 29.16 -14.43
CA GLU A 133 -2.81 27.94 -13.90
C GLU A 133 -2.10 26.67 -14.35
N ASP A 134 -1.98 25.70 -13.44
CA ASP A 134 -1.62 24.33 -13.82
C ASP A 134 -2.73 23.74 -14.69
N LEU A 135 -2.34 23.10 -15.79
CA LEU A 135 -3.27 22.35 -16.62
C LEU A 135 -3.57 20.99 -15.99
N HIS A 136 -4.84 20.76 -15.65
CA HIS A 136 -5.35 19.48 -15.16
C HIS A 136 -6.29 18.86 -16.21
N VAL A 137 -6.04 17.61 -16.58
CA VAL A 137 -6.83 16.89 -17.58
C VAL A 137 -6.91 15.40 -17.27
N GLU A 138 -8.09 14.80 -17.44
CA GLU A 138 -8.24 13.35 -17.51
C GLU A 138 -7.79 12.90 -18.90
N CYS A 139 -6.77 12.06 -18.98
CA CYS A 139 -6.17 11.61 -20.22
C CYS A 139 -7.05 10.55 -20.91
N SER A 140 -8.21 10.98 -21.40
CA SER A 140 -9.24 10.08 -21.90
C SER A 140 -9.88 10.57 -23.19
N THR A 141 -10.38 9.63 -23.99
CA THR A 141 -11.15 9.94 -25.20
C THR A 141 -12.55 10.50 -24.89
N ARG A 142 -12.94 10.55 -23.61
CA ARG A 142 -14.19 11.19 -23.15
C ARG A 142 -14.02 12.70 -23.07
N GLN A 143 -12.89 13.16 -22.52
CA GLN A 143 -12.60 14.58 -22.36
C GLN A 143 -11.83 15.16 -23.56
N LEU A 144 -11.00 14.34 -24.21
CA LEU A 144 -10.12 14.73 -25.30
C LEU A 144 -10.53 14.04 -26.61
N SER A 145 -10.24 14.66 -27.74
CA SER A 145 -10.50 14.04 -29.03
C SER A 145 -9.68 12.74 -29.19
N ASP A 146 -10.30 11.73 -29.79
CA ASP A 146 -9.59 10.49 -30.11
C ASP A 146 -8.68 10.70 -31.33
N VAL A 147 -7.48 11.21 -31.06
CA VAL A 147 -6.45 11.48 -32.08
C VAL A 147 -6.04 10.23 -32.86
N ARG A 148 -6.32 9.04 -32.33
CA ARG A 148 -6.05 7.73 -32.95
C ARG A 148 -7.11 6.71 -32.52
N VAL A 149 -8.20 6.68 -33.28
CA VAL A 149 -9.34 5.79 -33.06
C VAL A 149 -8.88 4.33 -32.89
N GLY A 150 -9.28 3.71 -31.77
CA GLY A 150 -9.03 2.31 -31.46
C GLY A 150 -7.63 1.97 -30.92
N ASP A 151 -6.74 2.94 -30.73
CA ASP A 151 -5.42 2.71 -30.11
C ASP A 151 -5.49 2.95 -28.59
N ASP A 152 -5.34 1.90 -27.79
CA ASP A 152 -5.37 1.99 -26.32
C ASP A 152 -4.03 2.40 -25.69
N ASN A 153 -3.00 2.68 -26.50
CA ASN A 153 -1.67 3.10 -26.02
C ASN A 153 -1.51 4.63 -25.98
N LYS A 154 -2.60 5.38 -26.06
CA LYS A 154 -2.56 6.85 -25.94
C LYS A 154 -2.22 7.24 -24.49
N HIS A 155 -1.49 8.33 -24.33
CA HIS A 155 -1.11 8.85 -23.02
C HIS A 155 -0.92 10.37 -23.06
N CYS A 156 -0.84 10.96 -21.88
CA CYS A 156 -0.47 12.37 -21.72
C CYS A 156 1.02 12.51 -21.44
N GLU A 157 1.61 13.54 -22.04
CA GLU A 157 2.94 14.02 -21.69
C GLU A 157 2.90 15.50 -21.32
N CYS A 158 3.70 15.88 -20.34
CA CYS A 158 3.85 17.25 -19.87
C CYS A 158 5.09 17.91 -20.47
N ALA A 159 4.95 19.14 -20.97
CA ALA A 159 6.06 19.98 -21.39
C ALA A 159 6.74 20.57 -20.16
N VAL A 160 7.97 20.14 -19.90
CA VAL A 160 8.78 20.59 -18.77
C VAL A 160 9.98 21.36 -19.29
N THR A 161 10.22 22.56 -18.76
CA THR A 161 11.42 23.34 -19.08
C THR A 161 12.54 22.98 -18.10
N THR A 162 13.69 22.56 -18.63
CA THR A 162 14.89 22.27 -17.83
C THR A 162 15.32 23.46 -16.99
N GLY A 163 15.85 23.20 -15.79
CA GLY A 163 16.30 24.24 -14.86
C GLY A 163 15.21 24.85 -13.97
N THR A 164 13.93 24.69 -14.32
CA THR A 164 12.80 25.18 -13.50
C THR A 164 12.67 24.41 -12.17
N PRO A 165 12.02 24.98 -11.14
CA PRO A 165 11.72 24.27 -9.90
C PRO A 165 10.94 22.96 -10.12
N PHE A 166 9.95 22.97 -11.03
CA PHE A 166 9.18 21.77 -11.35
C PHE A 166 10.04 20.66 -11.96
N PHE A 167 10.97 21.00 -12.86
CA PHE A 167 11.90 20.00 -13.44
C PHE A 167 12.67 19.23 -12.35
N ARG A 168 12.99 19.87 -11.22
CA ARG A 168 13.74 19.27 -10.11
C ARG A 168 12.93 18.28 -9.28
N THR A 169 11.60 18.22 -9.42
CA THR A 169 10.75 17.25 -8.72
C THR A 169 10.32 16.08 -9.58
N ILE A 170 10.55 16.16 -10.89
CA ILE A 170 10.17 15.11 -11.84
C ILE A 170 10.93 13.82 -11.54
N ASN A 171 10.20 12.71 -11.61
CA ASN A 171 10.76 11.38 -11.57
C ASN A 171 11.71 11.17 -12.77
N PRO A 172 13.02 10.99 -12.55
CA PRO A 172 14.01 10.84 -13.62
C PRO A 172 13.74 9.65 -14.53
N MET A 173 12.93 8.68 -14.10
CA MET A 173 12.57 7.51 -14.89
C MET A 173 11.51 7.73 -15.95
N LEU A 174 10.89 8.90 -15.94
CA LEU A 174 9.93 9.35 -16.95
C LEU A 174 10.56 10.34 -17.92
N MET A 175 11.82 10.73 -17.68
CA MET A 175 12.56 11.65 -18.53
C MET A 175 13.24 10.93 -19.70
N PRO A 176 13.43 11.62 -20.84
CA PRO A 176 14.37 11.18 -21.87
C PRO A 176 15.78 10.99 -21.27
N LYS A 177 16.54 10.00 -21.79
CA LYS A 177 17.89 9.66 -21.28
C LYS A 177 18.83 10.86 -21.17
N GLN A 178 18.77 11.79 -22.12
CA GLN A 178 19.60 13.00 -22.12
C GLN A 178 19.23 13.92 -20.95
N ALA A 179 17.94 14.05 -20.64
CA ALA A 179 17.45 14.88 -19.55
C ALA A 179 17.70 14.25 -18.18
N MET A 180 17.62 12.91 -18.10
CA MET A 180 17.88 12.15 -16.89
C MET A 180 19.28 12.41 -16.31
N ALA A 181 20.29 12.57 -17.18
CA ALA A 181 21.66 12.89 -16.76
C ALA A 181 21.74 14.17 -15.91
N TYR A 182 20.80 15.09 -16.09
CA TYR A 182 20.79 16.35 -15.35
C TYR A 182 20.00 16.33 -14.05
N SER A 183 19.24 15.27 -13.79
CA SER A 183 18.58 15.09 -12.49
C SER A 183 19.59 14.90 -11.35
N ALA A 184 20.81 14.44 -11.69
CA ALA A 184 21.82 13.97 -10.74
C ALA A 184 21.26 12.94 -9.72
N ALA A 185 20.18 12.24 -10.08
CA ALA A 185 19.65 11.13 -9.33
C ALA A 185 20.63 9.95 -9.43
N HIS A 186 20.86 9.25 -8.32
CA HIS A 186 21.85 8.17 -8.26
C HIS A 186 21.17 6.81 -8.32
N LEU A 187 21.61 5.94 -9.21
CA LEU A 187 21.09 4.58 -9.32
C LEU A 187 21.48 3.80 -8.06
N VAL A 188 20.51 3.33 -7.28
CA VAL A 188 20.75 2.61 -6.01
C VAL A 188 20.15 1.20 -6.00
N ALA A 189 19.26 0.92 -6.94
CA ALA A 189 18.73 -0.42 -7.17
C ALA A 189 18.72 -0.72 -8.67
N SER A 190 19.26 -1.87 -9.04
CA SER A 190 19.16 -2.47 -10.37
C SER A 190 19.38 -3.98 -10.24
N CYS A 191 19.11 -4.73 -11.30
CA CYS A 191 19.46 -6.14 -11.35
C CYS A 191 20.93 -6.42 -11.01
N ASP A 192 21.85 -5.55 -11.44
CA ASP A 192 23.27 -5.69 -11.14
C ASP A 192 23.57 -5.40 -9.65
N HIS A 193 22.94 -4.38 -9.07
CA HIS A 193 23.06 -4.10 -7.64
C HIS A 193 22.52 -5.25 -6.79
N PHE A 194 21.36 -5.81 -7.14
CA PHE A 194 20.79 -6.92 -6.40
C PHE A 194 21.64 -8.19 -6.53
N LYS A 195 22.20 -8.45 -7.71
CA LYS A 195 23.10 -9.59 -7.93
C LYS A 195 24.40 -9.43 -7.16
N ALA A 196 25.02 -8.25 -7.20
CA ALA A 196 26.23 -7.96 -6.44
C ALA A 196 25.96 -8.05 -4.93
N GLY A 197 24.84 -7.50 -4.47
CA GLY A 197 24.42 -7.57 -3.07
C GLY A 197 24.08 -8.98 -2.58
N ALA A 198 24.00 -9.99 -3.45
CA ALA A 198 23.78 -11.38 -3.03
C ALA A 198 24.91 -11.91 -2.11
N SER A 199 26.10 -11.30 -2.14
CA SER A 199 27.19 -11.63 -1.21
C SER A 199 27.09 -10.94 0.15
N HIS A 200 26.15 -10.01 0.35
CA HIS A 200 25.98 -9.22 1.57
C HIS A 200 25.05 -9.95 2.57
N GLY A 201 25.49 -11.10 3.07
CA GLY A 201 24.77 -11.86 4.10
C GLY A 201 23.41 -12.44 3.66
N PRO A 202 22.62 -12.96 4.62
CA PRO A 202 21.35 -13.64 4.31
C PRO A 202 20.30 -12.74 3.64
N TRP A 203 20.24 -11.46 4.01
CA TRP A 203 19.31 -10.49 3.42
C TRP A 203 19.63 -10.23 1.95
N GLY A 204 20.92 -10.11 1.60
CA GLY A 204 21.38 -9.97 0.22
C GLY A 204 20.99 -11.16 -0.65
N VAL A 205 21.21 -12.38 -0.15
CA VAL A 205 20.82 -13.63 -0.83
C VAL A 205 19.32 -13.69 -1.09
N LEU A 206 18.50 -13.38 -0.07
CA LEU A 206 17.04 -13.42 -0.22
C LEU A 206 16.49 -12.30 -1.10
N GLN A 207 17.11 -11.11 -1.07
CA GLN A 207 16.80 -10.05 -2.02
C GLN A 207 17.09 -10.47 -3.45
N TRP A 208 18.27 -11.07 -3.72
CA TRP A 208 18.58 -11.58 -5.06
C TRP A 208 17.59 -12.68 -5.48
N SER A 209 17.32 -13.65 -4.62
CA SER A 209 16.33 -14.71 -4.87
C SER A 209 14.94 -14.15 -5.23
N ALA A 210 14.53 -13.06 -4.57
CA ALA A 210 13.26 -12.40 -4.87
C ALA A 210 13.22 -11.78 -6.29
N VAL A 211 14.31 -11.16 -6.73
CA VAL A 211 14.33 -10.36 -7.97
C VAL A 211 14.98 -11.08 -9.16
N GLU A 212 15.72 -12.15 -8.93
CA GLU A 212 16.38 -12.95 -9.98
C GLU A 212 15.43 -13.34 -11.12
N PRO A 213 14.19 -13.81 -10.88
CA PRO A 213 13.25 -14.14 -11.95
C PRO A 213 12.84 -12.95 -12.84
N LEU A 214 12.97 -11.73 -12.33
CA LEU A 214 12.68 -10.48 -13.03
C LEU A 214 13.93 -9.93 -13.73
N CYS A 215 15.12 -10.39 -13.31
CA CYS A 215 16.41 -9.84 -13.68
C CYS A 215 17.28 -10.74 -14.55
N SER A 216 17.08 -12.06 -14.52
CA SER A 216 17.98 -13.02 -15.14
C SER A 216 17.26 -13.84 -16.21
N PRO A 217 17.67 -13.77 -17.50
CA PRO A 217 17.20 -14.70 -18.51
C PRO A 217 17.56 -16.15 -18.17
N ALA A 218 18.70 -16.36 -17.50
CA ALA A 218 19.14 -17.68 -17.06
C ALA A 218 18.20 -18.30 -16.02
N TRP A 219 17.45 -17.48 -15.27
CA TRP A 219 16.44 -17.99 -14.36
C TRP A 219 15.43 -18.86 -15.11
N ALA A 220 15.01 -18.47 -16.32
CA ALA A 220 14.05 -19.24 -17.12
C ALA A 220 14.56 -20.66 -17.48
N ALA A 221 15.88 -20.88 -17.50
CA ALA A 221 16.49 -22.19 -17.72
C ALA A 221 16.72 -22.99 -16.41
N SER A 222 16.58 -22.35 -15.25
CA SER A 222 16.83 -22.96 -13.94
C SER A 222 15.78 -24.00 -13.56
N ARG A 223 16.11 -24.89 -12.60
CA ARG A 223 15.13 -25.82 -12.01
C ARG A 223 13.96 -25.08 -11.36
N ALA A 224 14.21 -23.92 -10.75
CA ALA A 224 13.17 -23.10 -10.14
C ALA A 224 12.14 -22.60 -11.18
N ALA A 225 12.59 -22.26 -12.40
CA ALA A 225 11.68 -21.93 -13.49
C ALA A 225 10.91 -23.15 -14.02
N LYS A 226 11.52 -24.34 -14.02
CA LYS A 226 10.81 -25.57 -14.41
C LYS A 226 9.65 -25.92 -13.47
N SER A 227 9.75 -25.55 -12.20
CA SER A 227 8.64 -25.67 -11.23
C SER A 227 7.65 -24.50 -11.27
N ALA A 228 7.97 -23.43 -11.99
CA ALA A 228 7.08 -22.28 -12.09
C ALA A 228 6.03 -22.47 -13.18
N SER A 229 4.88 -21.81 -13.02
CA SER A 229 3.88 -21.74 -14.08
C SER A 229 4.47 -21.09 -15.34
N PRO A 230 4.08 -21.57 -16.54
CA PRO A 230 4.48 -20.93 -17.78
C PRO A 230 3.97 -19.49 -17.85
N ALA A 231 4.70 -18.65 -18.58
CA ALA A 231 4.27 -17.28 -18.84
C ALA A 231 2.96 -17.28 -19.65
N GLY A 232 2.03 -16.40 -19.27
CA GLY A 232 0.76 -16.24 -19.97
C GLY A 232 0.86 -15.34 -21.21
N PRO A 233 -0.25 -15.19 -21.96
CA PRO A 233 -0.29 -14.44 -23.20
C PRO A 233 0.04 -12.95 -23.05
N ARG A 234 -0.12 -12.38 -21.84
CA ARG A 234 0.21 -10.98 -21.58
C ARG A 234 1.55 -10.81 -20.88
N ALA A 235 2.40 -11.82 -20.77
CA ALA A 235 3.65 -11.71 -20.04
C ALA A 235 4.55 -10.56 -20.54
N MET A 236 5.16 -9.82 -19.61
CA MET A 236 6.15 -8.80 -19.97
C MET A 236 7.44 -9.45 -20.46
N ASP A 237 8.07 -8.84 -21.47
CA ASP A 237 9.39 -9.26 -21.92
C ASP A 237 10.45 -9.02 -20.84
N GLY A 238 11.53 -9.81 -20.87
CA GLY A 238 12.60 -9.73 -19.87
C GLY A 238 13.31 -8.37 -19.82
N GLY A 239 13.34 -7.62 -20.94
CA GLY A 239 13.88 -6.27 -20.97
C GLY A 239 13.01 -5.29 -20.19
N SER A 240 11.69 -5.37 -20.34
CA SER A 240 10.73 -4.59 -19.57
C SER A 240 10.78 -4.93 -18.09
N LEU A 241 10.84 -6.22 -17.72
CA LEU A 241 11.00 -6.65 -16.33
C LEU A 241 12.27 -6.08 -15.70
N LYS A 242 13.42 -6.18 -16.39
CA LYS A 242 14.69 -5.60 -15.92
C LYS A 242 14.62 -4.08 -15.72
N ARG A 243 13.94 -3.35 -16.61
CA ARG A 243 13.75 -1.89 -16.47
C ARG A 243 12.91 -1.56 -15.24
N LEU A 244 11.87 -2.35 -14.96
CA LEU A 244 11.03 -2.21 -13.77
C LEU A 244 11.75 -2.54 -12.46
N MET A 245 12.94 -3.14 -12.49
CA MET A 245 13.74 -3.44 -11.31
C MET A 245 14.84 -2.40 -11.05
N LYS A 246 14.64 -1.16 -11.50
CA LYS A 246 15.57 -0.07 -11.23
C LYS A 246 14.93 1.03 -10.37
N ALA A 247 15.70 1.58 -9.44
CA ALA A 247 15.33 2.75 -8.65
C ALA A 247 16.53 3.68 -8.42
N TRP A 248 16.25 4.98 -8.36
CA TRP A 248 17.23 6.05 -8.18
C TRP A 248 16.88 6.85 -6.94
N VAL A 249 17.86 7.15 -6.09
CA VAL A 249 17.64 8.12 -5.02
C VAL A 249 17.52 9.52 -5.63
N ASP A 250 16.50 10.26 -5.19
CA ASP A 250 16.33 11.67 -5.51
C ASP A 250 17.57 12.45 -5.03
N ARG A 251 18.10 13.33 -5.88
CA ARG A 251 19.32 14.07 -5.59
C ARG A 251 19.23 14.82 -4.25
N LEU A 252 18.10 15.46 -3.94
CA LEU A 252 17.94 16.21 -2.68
C LEU A 252 18.05 15.29 -1.46
N PHE A 253 17.74 14.01 -1.61
CA PHE A 253 17.74 13.02 -0.55
C PHE A 253 18.96 12.10 -0.58
N LEU A 254 19.94 12.35 -1.45
CA LEU A 254 21.16 11.52 -1.54
C LEU A 254 21.95 11.51 -0.23
N ARG A 255 22.01 12.65 0.47
CA ARG A 255 22.69 12.74 1.77
C ARG A 255 21.95 11.95 2.85
N ASN A 256 20.62 12.07 2.91
CA ASN A 256 19.79 11.25 3.79
C ASN A 256 20.00 9.76 3.52
N TYR A 257 19.99 9.35 2.24
CA TYR A 257 20.28 7.97 1.86
C TYR A 257 21.65 7.51 2.36
N LYS A 258 22.73 8.27 2.10
CA LYS A 258 24.10 7.91 2.53
C LYS A 258 24.25 7.82 4.06
N ARG A 259 23.50 8.61 4.82
CA ARG A 259 23.51 8.58 6.28
C ARG A 259 22.67 7.43 6.86
N ILE A 260 21.50 7.18 6.27
CA ILE A 260 20.52 6.23 6.79
C ILE A 260 20.83 4.79 6.37
N TYR A 261 21.36 4.61 5.16
CA TYR A 261 21.70 3.30 4.62
C TYR A 261 23.14 2.94 4.96
N ASP A 262 23.38 1.66 5.27
CA ASP A 262 24.72 1.12 5.43
C ASP A 262 25.50 1.09 4.10
N SER A 263 26.79 0.76 4.18
CA SER A 263 27.67 0.66 3.01
C SER A 263 27.23 -0.43 2.01
N GLU A 264 26.42 -1.39 2.46
CA GLU A 264 25.85 -2.43 1.61
C GLU A 264 24.59 -1.95 0.89
N GLY A 265 24.03 -0.80 1.27
CA GLY A 265 22.80 -0.23 0.74
C GLY A 265 21.54 -0.80 1.38
N TRP A 266 21.59 -1.14 2.67
CA TRP A 266 20.44 -1.55 3.48
C TRP A 266 20.15 -0.58 4.62
N VAL A 267 18.88 -0.52 5.01
CA VAL A 267 18.43 0.17 6.22
C VAL A 267 17.86 -0.86 7.21
N SER A 268 18.16 -0.72 8.50
CA SER A 268 17.71 -1.69 9.51
C SER A 268 16.18 -1.74 9.63
N TYR A 269 15.57 -0.57 9.86
CA TYR A 269 14.13 -0.40 10.00
C TYR A 269 13.67 0.75 9.13
N ALA A 270 12.56 0.59 8.42
CA ALA A 270 11.96 1.71 7.68
C ALA A 270 10.45 1.54 7.54
N PHE A 271 9.75 2.66 7.65
CA PHE A 271 8.44 2.78 7.01
C PHE A 271 8.65 2.87 5.50
N VAL A 272 7.79 2.22 4.73
CA VAL A 272 7.89 2.24 3.27
C VAL A 272 6.55 2.61 2.68
N ALA A 273 6.54 3.54 1.73
CA ALA A 273 5.32 3.89 1.00
C ALA A 273 5.56 3.82 -0.51
N ALA A 274 4.53 3.40 -1.25
CA ALA A 274 4.48 3.53 -2.69
C ALA A 274 3.67 4.78 -3.03
N TYR A 275 4.26 5.71 -3.79
CA TYR A 275 3.61 6.94 -4.18
C TYR A 275 3.49 7.01 -5.71
N ALA A 276 2.29 7.23 -6.24
CA ALA A 276 2.04 7.30 -7.68
C ALA A 276 1.32 8.60 -8.12
N GLY A 277 1.21 9.57 -7.21
CA GLY A 277 0.56 10.87 -7.47
C GLY A 277 1.43 11.88 -8.20
N GLY A 278 0.87 13.06 -8.47
CA GLY A 278 1.58 14.24 -8.96
C GLY A 278 1.97 15.18 -7.81
N SER A 279 2.72 16.26 -8.07
CA SER A 279 3.22 17.16 -7.01
C SER A 279 2.16 17.94 -6.23
N LYS A 280 0.89 17.82 -6.60
CA LYS A 280 -0.28 18.49 -6.03
C LYS A 280 -1.44 17.49 -5.90
N GLY A 281 -2.51 17.91 -5.21
CA GLY A 281 -3.72 17.11 -5.02
C GLY A 281 -3.71 16.31 -3.73
N ILE A 282 -4.77 15.53 -3.52
CA ILE A 282 -5.03 14.91 -2.22
C ILE A 282 -3.95 13.91 -1.80
N ASP A 283 -3.41 13.12 -2.74
CA ASP A 283 -2.33 12.17 -2.47
C ASP A 283 -1.03 12.90 -2.07
N ALA A 284 -0.74 14.05 -2.70
CA ALA A 284 0.40 14.89 -2.32
C ALA A 284 0.23 15.45 -0.90
N GLU A 285 -0.93 16.02 -0.59
CA GLU A 285 -1.18 16.63 0.72
C GLU A 285 -1.22 15.59 1.85
N THR A 286 -1.87 14.44 1.62
CA THR A 286 -1.94 13.35 2.61
C THR A 286 -0.59 12.70 2.85
N SER A 287 0.22 12.51 1.79
CA SER A 287 1.57 11.98 1.93
C SER A 287 2.49 12.88 2.77
N VAL A 288 2.31 14.21 2.72
CA VAL A 288 3.03 15.13 3.61
C VAL A 288 2.67 14.84 5.07
N GLN A 289 1.38 14.67 5.37
CA GLN A 289 0.94 14.36 6.74
C GLN A 289 1.43 12.99 7.22
N MET A 290 1.48 12.00 6.32
CA MET A 290 2.10 10.70 6.60
C MET A 290 3.58 10.87 7.00
N ILE A 291 4.37 11.59 6.21
CA ILE A 291 5.80 11.83 6.48
C ILE A 291 5.99 12.55 7.81
N GLU A 292 5.23 13.62 8.05
CA GLU A 292 5.24 14.40 9.29
C GLU A 292 4.93 13.53 10.51
N SER A 293 3.94 12.65 10.39
CA SER A 293 3.59 11.73 11.48
C SER A 293 4.72 10.75 11.82
N VAL A 294 5.47 10.25 10.82
CA VAL A 294 6.63 9.38 11.06
C VAL A 294 7.74 10.14 11.77
N HIS A 295 8.07 11.36 11.31
CA HIS A 295 9.09 12.18 11.98
C HIS A 295 8.71 12.52 13.41
N ARG A 296 7.41 12.72 13.68
CA ARG A 296 6.91 13.06 15.01
C ARG A 296 6.89 11.88 15.98
N PHE A 297 6.56 10.68 15.49
CA PHE A 297 6.19 9.55 16.37
C PHE A 297 7.10 8.32 16.28
N SER A 298 8.04 8.31 15.35
CA SER A 298 9.04 7.26 15.20
C SER A 298 10.45 7.82 15.35
N GLU A 299 11.41 6.95 15.66
CA GLU A 299 12.85 7.20 15.55
C GLU A 299 13.43 6.67 14.22
N HIS A 300 12.64 5.90 13.47
CA HIS A 300 13.04 5.25 12.23
C HIS A 300 12.71 6.09 10.98
N PRO A 301 13.42 5.87 9.87
CA PRO A 301 13.19 6.59 8.63
C PRO A 301 11.94 6.14 7.88
N ILE A 302 11.51 6.98 6.94
CA ILE A 302 10.52 6.63 5.92
C ILE A 302 11.17 6.66 4.53
N VAL A 303 10.98 5.58 3.78
CA VAL A 303 11.42 5.42 2.39
C VAL A 303 10.20 5.48 1.49
N ILE A 304 10.10 6.51 0.66
CA ILE A 304 9.03 6.62 -0.32
C ILE A 304 9.56 6.25 -1.69
N VAL A 305 8.93 5.26 -2.33
CA VAL A 305 9.19 4.92 -3.73
C VAL A 305 8.16 5.64 -4.60
N ASN A 306 8.60 6.72 -5.25
CA ASN A 306 7.84 7.48 -6.22
C ASN A 306 7.83 6.78 -7.59
N PHE A 307 6.65 6.31 -7.98
CA PHE A 307 6.30 5.80 -9.30
C PHE A 307 5.53 6.83 -10.14
N GLY A 308 5.10 7.93 -9.52
CA GLY A 308 4.36 9.02 -10.15
C GLY A 308 5.26 9.98 -10.93
N MET A 309 4.64 11.02 -11.50
CA MET A 309 5.33 11.97 -12.36
C MET A 309 6.35 12.83 -11.61
N SER A 310 5.99 13.29 -10.41
CA SER A 310 6.78 14.24 -9.64
C SER A 310 6.47 14.13 -8.17
N ARG A 311 7.44 14.41 -7.31
CA ARG A 311 7.21 14.55 -5.87
C ARG A 311 6.61 15.92 -5.51
N PRO A 312 5.89 16.05 -4.39
CA PRO A 312 5.52 17.33 -3.80
C PRO A 312 6.75 18.21 -3.52
N MET A 313 6.63 19.52 -3.76
CA MET A 313 7.71 20.50 -3.52
C MET A 313 8.06 20.62 -2.02
N SER A 314 7.10 20.35 -1.14
CA SER A 314 7.27 20.37 0.31
C SER A 314 8.12 19.22 0.85
N TRP A 315 8.39 18.19 0.04
CA TRP A 315 9.31 17.12 0.44
C TRP A 315 10.75 17.64 0.37
N LEU A 316 11.18 18.25 1.47
CA LEU A 316 12.53 18.77 1.65
C LEU A 316 13.29 17.98 2.73
N PRO A 317 14.59 17.73 2.56
CA PRO A 317 15.40 17.04 3.57
C PRO A 317 15.65 17.88 4.83
N THR A 318 15.54 19.22 4.76
CA THR A 318 15.67 20.12 5.92
C THR A 318 14.47 20.01 6.86
N THR A 319 13.25 19.88 6.32
CA THR A 319 12.04 19.66 7.12
C THR A 319 11.82 18.19 7.44
N HIS A 320 12.34 17.27 6.61
CA HIS A 320 12.18 15.83 6.76
C HIS A 320 13.55 15.11 6.73
N PRO A 321 14.37 15.24 7.79
CA PRO A 321 15.72 14.68 7.81
C PRO A 321 15.75 13.15 7.72
N ARG A 322 14.66 12.45 8.06
CA ARG A 322 14.58 10.98 7.99
C ARG A 322 13.77 10.46 6.79
N LEU A 323 13.44 11.34 5.83
CA LEU A 323 12.84 10.96 4.56
C LEU A 323 13.93 10.55 3.55
N VAL A 324 13.71 9.44 2.87
CA VAL A 324 14.44 9.05 1.65
C VAL A 324 13.43 8.88 0.52
N VAL A 325 13.70 9.53 -0.61
CA VAL A 325 12.86 9.41 -1.81
C VAL A 325 13.61 8.62 -2.87
N LEU A 326 13.03 7.49 -3.28
CA LEU A 326 13.46 6.69 -4.41
C LEU A 326 12.51 6.91 -5.58
N HIS A 327 13.03 7.00 -6.79
CA HIS A 327 12.27 7.12 -8.02
C HIS A 327 12.38 5.84 -8.83
N ALA A 328 11.25 5.29 -9.26
CA ALA A 328 11.19 4.11 -10.09
C ALA A 328 10.20 4.30 -11.25
N SER A 329 10.39 3.57 -12.34
CA SER A 329 9.40 3.59 -13.43
C SER A 329 8.07 3.02 -12.94
N PRO A 330 6.92 3.59 -13.31
CA PRO A 330 5.62 2.96 -13.08
C PRO A 330 5.53 1.64 -13.85
N VAL A 331 4.57 0.79 -13.46
CA VAL A 331 4.26 -0.40 -14.26
C VAL A 331 3.48 0.12 -15.47
N PRO A 332 3.79 -0.32 -16.71
CA PRO A 332 3.01 0.04 -17.88
C PRO A 332 1.52 -0.21 -17.64
N ASN A 333 0.70 0.74 -18.07
CA ASN A 333 -0.76 0.65 -17.96
C ASN A 333 -1.31 -0.27 -19.05
N ASP A 334 -0.94 -1.55 -19.02
CA ASP A 334 -1.62 -2.56 -19.83
C ASP A 334 -2.99 -2.82 -19.22
N PRO A 335 -4.06 -2.96 -20.04
CA PRO A 335 -5.39 -3.30 -19.55
C PRO A 335 -5.31 -4.49 -18.59
N GLY A 336 -5.81 -4.35 -17.36
CA GLY A 336 -5.80 -5.42 -16.36
C GLY A 336 -4.45 -5.69 -15.69
N ARG A 337 -3.48 -4.76 -15.75
CA ARG A 337 -2.35 -4.72 -14.81
C ARG A 337 -2.57 -3.56 -13.86
N SER A 338 -2.55 -3.85 -12.57
CA SER A 338 -2.93 -2.86 -11.58
C SER A 338 -1.71 -2.08 -11.06
N ARG A 339 -1.88 -0.77 -10.85
CA ARG A 339 -0.86 0.11 -10.23
C ARG A 339 -0.40 -0.40 -8.86
N LEU A 340 -1.25 -1.20 -8.23
CA LEU A 340 -1.02 -1.96 -7.00
C LEU A 340 0.31 -2.73 -6.92
N LEU A 341 0.86 -3.15 -8.06
CA LEU A 341 2.16 -3.81 -8.10
C LEU A 341 3.29 -2.92 -7.57
N HIS A 342 3.08 -1.60 -7.49
CA HIS A 342 3.95 -0.66 -6.79
C HIS A 342 4.13 -1.02 -5.32
N ARG A 343 3.08 -1.49 -4.64
CA ARG A 343 3.13 -1.95 -3.24
C ARG A 343 3.95 -3.23 -3.05
N PHE A 344 4.11 -4.05 -4.10
CA PHE A 344 5.02 -5.21 -4.09
C PHE A 344 6.46 -4.84 -4.47
N ARG A 345 6.62 -3.81 -5.30
CA ARG A 345 7.93 -3.31 -5.72
C ARG A 345 8.61 -2.47 -4.65
N ALA A 346 7.84 -1.68 -3.89
CA ALA A 346 8.39 -0.79 -2.88
C ALA A 346 9.21 -1.53 -1.79
N PRO A 347 8.73 -2.65 -1.19
CA PRO A 347 9.54 -3.45 -0.27
C PRO A 347 10.87 -3.94 -0.86
N LEU A 348 10.88 -4.35 -2.14
CA LEU A 348 12.07 -4.82 -2.84
C LEU A 348 13.08 -3.69 -3.10
N PHE A 349 12.62 -2.46 -3.30
CA PHE A 349 13.46 -1.29 -3.52
C PHE A 349 13.95 -0.63 -2.25
N ALA A 350 13.13 -0.64 -1.20
CA ALA A 350 13.46 -0.01 0.06
C ALA A 350 14.69 -0.63 0.72
N ARG A 351 14.94 -1.94 0.47
CA ARG A 351 16.05 -2.70 1.07
C ARG A 351 16.11 -2.49 2.59
N ALA A 352 14.93 -2.60 3.20
CA ALA A 352 14.76 -2.56 4.64
C ALA A 352 14.87 -3.99 5.20
N ARG A 353 15.67 -4.18 6.26
CA ARG A 353 15.80 -5.49 6.92
C ARG A 353 14.52 -5.86 7.64
N ALA A 354 13.84 -4.89 8.24
CA ALA A 354 12.45 -4.97 8.66
C ALA A 354 11.69 -3.71 8.23
N GLY A 355 10.46 -3.90 7.74
CA GLY A 355 9.67 -2.83 7.13
C GLY A 355 8.19 -2.88 7.50
N ILE A 356 7.58 -1.71 7.49
CA ILE A 356 6.13 -1.50 7.67
C ILE A 356 5.63 -0.73 6.44
N LEU A 357 4.69 -1.31 5.69
CA LEU A 357 4.16 -0.65 4.49
C LEU A 357 3.05 0.31 4.91
N LEU A 358 3.20 1.58 4.53
CA LEU A 358 2.19 2.61 4.71
C LEU A 358 1.52 2.95 3.37
N ASP A 359 0.23 3.23 3.43
CA ASP A 359 -0.50 3.93 2.39
C ASP A 359 -0.35 5.45 2.57
N VAL A 360 -0.35 6.19 1.47
CA VAL A 360 -0.13 7.65 1.44
C VAL A 360 -1.21 8.43 2.18
N ALA A 361 -2.40 7.84 2.30
CA ALA A 361 -3.51 8.35 3.08
C ALA A 361 -3.53 7.78 4.52
N GLN A 362 -2.36 7.47 5.10
CA GLN A 362 -2.23 7.08 6.50
C GLN A 362 -1.43 8.08 7.31
N PHE A 363 -1.59 8.05 8.62
CA PHE A 363 -0.63 8.61 9.55
C PHE A 363 -0.30 7.61 10.64
N VAL A 364 0.91 7.69 11.20
CA VAL A 364 1.33 6.88 12.34
C VAL A 364 1.15 7.65 13.65
N ALA A 365 1.11 6.92 14.76
CA ALA A 365 0.86 7.43 16.10
C ALA A 365 1.96 6.97 17.08
N PRO A 366 2.01 7.50 18.31
CA PRO A 366 3.00 7.11 19.31
C PRO A 366 3.08 5.58 19.53
N ARG A 367 4.30 5.08 19.79
CA ARG A 367 4.62 3.65 20.01
C ARG A 367 4.55 2.76 18.76
N VAL A 368 4.35 3.32 17.56
CA VAL A 368 4.34 2.55 16.30
C VAL A 368 5.63 1.73 16.09
N ASP A 369 6.78 2.18 16.60
CA ASP A 369 8.07 1.49 16.45
C ASP A 369 8.10 0.09 17.09
N GLU A 370 7.21 -0.19 18.05
CA GLU A 370 7.07 -1.53 18.63
C GLU A 370 6.71 -2.59 17.57
N LEU A 371 6.07 -2.17 16.48
CA LEU A 371 5.70 -3.03 15.38
C LEU A 371 6.91 -3.58 14.62
N PHE A 372 8.05 -2.86 14.57
CA PHE A 372 9.29 -3.39 13.98
C PHE A 372 9.82 -4.57 14.78
N ARG A 373 10.01 -4.37 16.08
CA ARG A 373 10.50 -5.41 17.00
C ARG A 373 9.59 -6.65 16.95
N ARG A 374 8.27 -6.43 16.95
CA ARG A 374 7.31 -7.54 16.82
C ARG A 374 7.41 -8.24 15.47
N THR A 375 7.58 -7.49 14.40
CA THR A 375 7.76 -8.07 13.06
C THR A 375 9.00 -8.96 12.98
N GLU A 376 10.10 -8.58 13.60
CA GLU A 376 11.31 -9.42 13.65
C GLU A 376 11.12 -10.71 14.43
N GLN A 377 10.38 -10.66 15.54
CA GLN A 377 10.05 -11.84 16.33
C GLN A 377 9.18 -12.83 15.55
N GLU A 378 8.32 -12.33 14.67
CA GLU A 378 7.28 -13.13 14.04
C GLU A 378 7.61 -13.56 12.61
N VAL A 379 8.38 -12.76 11.87
CA VAL A 379 8.79 -13.05 10.48
C VAL A 379 10.26 -13.49 10.48
N THR A 380 10.44 -14.80 10.51
CA THR A 380 11.73 -15.46 10.70
C THR A 380 12.08 -16.37 9.52
N SER A 381 13.21 -17.07 9.61
CA SER A 381 13.56 -18.13 8.65
C SER A 381 12.56 -19.28 8.63
N GLU A 382 11.75 -19.48 9.67
CA GLU A 382 10.69 -20.48 9.75
C GLU A 382 9.34 -19.95 9.25
N TYR A 383 9.10 -18.64 9.38
CA TYR A 383 7.91 -17.96 8.87
C TYR A 383 8.31 -16.83 7.89
N ARG A 384 8.44 -17.19 6.61
CA ARG A 384 8.98 -16.34 5.54
C ARG A 384 7.91 -15.57 4.75
N LEU A 385 6.82 -15.18 5.41
CA LEU A 385 5.70 -14.48 4.79
C LEU A 385 5.50 -13.13 5.47
N PRO A 386 5.07 -12.09 4.75
CA PRO A 386 4.65 -10.86 5.41
C PRO A 386 3.43 -11.15 6.28
N ILE A 387 3.23 -10.33 7.31
CA ILE A 387 2.06 -10.42 8.17
C ILE A 387 1.20 -9.20 7.88
N LEU A 388 -0.05 -9.45 7.52
CA LEU A 388 -1.04 -8.42 7.23
C LEU A 388 -1.90 -8.15 8.48
N PRO A 389 -2.35 -6.92 8.73
CA PRO A 389 -3.35 -6.65 9.75
C PRO A 389 -4.74 -7.11 9.32
N ALA A 390 -5.55 -7.57 10.27
CA ALA A 390 -6.95 -7.89 10.01
C ALA A 390 -7.68 -6.73 9.34
N HIS A 391 -8.58 -7.01 8.40
CA HIS A 391 -9.43 -5.98 7.80
C HIS A 391 -10.65 -5.70 8.69
N PHE A 392 -11.15 -4.47 8.67
CA PHE A 392 -12.30 -4.06 9.50
C PHE A 392 -13.62 -4.66 8.98
N VAL A 393 -13.71 -4.89 7.67
CA VAL A 393 -14.75 -5.70 7.00
C VAL A 393 -14.21 -7.12 6.76
N ASP A 394 -15.03 -8.15 6.90
CA ASP A 394 -14.70 -9.48 6.39
C ASP A 394 -15.27 -9.66 4.98
N LYS A 395 -14.41 -10.03 4.03
CA LYS A 395 -14.82 -10.38 2.68
C LYS A 395 -15.16 -11.86 2.63
N THR A 396 -16.28 -12.18 2.00
CA THR A 396 -16.88 -13.50 1.92
C THR A 396 -17.13 -13.92 0.46
N PRO A 397 -17.45 -15.19 0.19
CA PRO A 397 -17.84 -15.62 -1.14
C PRO A 397 -18.99 -14.83 -1.79
N ASN A 398 -19.84 -14.19 -0.98
CA ASN A 398 -20.97 -13.39 -1.47
C ASN A 398 -20.53 -12.06 -2.12
N ASP A 399 -19.27 -11.66 -1.98
CA ASP A 399 -18.72 -10.44 -2.60
C ASP A 399 -18.41 -10.61 -4.10
N GLY A 400 -18.64 -11.79 -4.69
CA GLY A 400 -18.64 -11.98 -6.14
C GLY A 400 -17.26 -12.09 -6.82
N SER A 401 -16.16 -12.08 -6.06
CA SER A 401 -14.83 -12.30 -6.64
C SER A 401 -14.65 -13.75 -7.13
N SER A 402 -14.19 -13.92 -8.37
CA SER A 402 -14.06 -15.24 -9.02
C SER A 402 -13.09 -16.20 -8.31
N PHE A 403 -12.08 -15.67 -7.60
CA PHE A 403 -11.13 -16.47 -6.85
C PHE A 403 -11.77 -17.22 -5.67
N TRP A 404 -12.97 -16.84 -5.21
CA TRP A 404 -13.63 -17.54 -4.09
C TRP A 404 -13.92 -19.00 -4.38
N SER A 405 -14.21 -19.35 -5.63
CA SER A 405 -14.41 -20.74 -6.06
C SER A 405 -13.22 -21.65 -5.72
N ARG A 406 -12.01 -21.09 -5.67
CA ARG A 406 -10.77 -21.78 -5.33
C ARG A 406 -10.62 -22.05 -3.82
N PHE A 407 -11.08 -21.13 -2.98
CA PHE A 407 -10.88 -21.22 -1.52
C PHE A 407 -12.10 -21.79 -0.79
N CYS A 408 -13.28 -21.68 -1.38
CA CYS A 408 -14.57 -22.05 -0.80
C CYS A 408 -15.41 -22.92 -1.75
N PRO A 409 -14.91 -24.07 -2.24
CA PRO A 409 -15.72 -24.95 -3.07
C PRO A 409 -16.92 -25.47 -2.26
N GLY A 410 -18.14 -25.12 -2.67
CA GLY A 410 -19.37 -25.57 -2.01
C GLY A 410 -19.81 -24.79 -0.77
N ALA A 411 -19.33 -23.55 -0.58
CA ALA A 411 -19.85 -22.50 0.33
C ALA A 411 -19.90 -22.77 1.86
N VAL A 412 -19.81 -24.00 2.37
CA VAL A 412 -19.98 -24.26 3.81
C VAL A 412 -18.70 -24.05 4.62
N ARG A 413 -17.52 -24.38 4.06
CA ARG A 413 -16.22 -24.12 4.71
C ARG A 413 -15.17 -23.71 3.68
N CYS A 414 -14.63 -22.50 3.86
CA CYS A 414 -13.54 -21.96 3.06
C CYS A 414 -12.18 -22.56 3.48
N ARG A 415 -11.97 -23.87 3.24
CA ARG A 415 -10.77 -24.59 3.71
C ARG A 415 -9.46 -24.03 3.15
N GLY A 416 -9.48 -23.39 1.98
CA GLY A 416 -8.30 -22.77 1.40
C GLY A 416 -7.95 -21.41 2.01
N ARG A 417 -8.87 -20.79 2.76
CA ARG A 417 -8.65 -19.50 3.43
C ARG A 417 -7.89 -19.76 4.74
N THR A 418 -6.63 -19.35 4.81
CA THR A 418 -5.76 -19.63 5.98
C THR A 418 -5.78 -18.55 7.05
N SER A 419 -6.34 -17.38 6.75
CA SER A 419 -6.53 -16.25 7.66
C SER A 419 -7.74 -15.40 7.28
N ARG A 420 -8.22 -14.52 8.18
CA ARG A 420 -9.28 -13.54 7.87
C ARG A 420 -8.84 -12.60 6.75
N TRP A 421 -9.79 -12.02 6.03
CA TRP A 421 -9.50 -10.89 5.13
C TRP A 421 -8.66 -9.83 5.84
N ALA A 422 -7.60 -9.40 5.19
CA ALA A 422 -6.57 -8.55 5.74
C ALA A 422 -6.44 -7.26 4.94
N ASN A 423 -6.05 -6.18 5.61
CA ASN A 423 -5.72 -4.93 4.96
C ASN A 423 -4.29 -4.97 4.39
N VAL A 424 -4.03 -4.18 3.36
CA VAL A 424 -2.82 -4.27 2.52
C VAL A 424 -1.64 -3.44 3.01
N HIS A 425 -1.41 -3.51 4.31
CA HIS A 425 -0.32 -2.82 5.01
C HIS A 425 0.61 -3.86 5.67
N PRO A 426 1.30 -4.71 4.88
CA PRO A 426 2.16 -5.75 5.42
C PRO A 426 3.27 -5.17 6.29
N THR A 427 3.60 -5.91 7.32
CA THR A 427 4.92 -5.85 7.94
C THR A 427 5.75 -7.04 7.49
N TRP A 428 7.05 -6.84 7.36
CA TRP A 428 7.96 -7.89 6.93
C TRP A 428 9.36 -7.73 7.51
N THR A 429 10.10 -8.84 7.52
CA THR A 429 11.57 -8.82 7.51
C THR A 429 12.09 -9.28 6.15
N PHE A 430 13.40 -9.17 5.94
CA PHE A 430 14.06 -9.64 4.72
C PHE A 430 13.76 -11.11 4.38
N TRP A 431 13.37 -11.92 5.37
CA TRP A 431 12.92 -13.30 5.17
C TRP A 431 11.73 -13.43 4.21
N ALA A 432 10.86 -12.42 4.15
CA ALA A 432 9.68 -12.39 3.30
C ALA A 432 9.91 -11.74 1.92
N LEU A 433 11.11 -11.22 1.62
CA LEU A 433 11.39 -10.65 0.28
C LEU A 433 11.09 -11.61 -0.88
N PRO A 434 11.42 -12.92 -0.79
CA PRO A 434 11.05 -13.88 -1.84
C PRO A 434 9.54 -13.98 -2.09
N PHE A 435 8.68 -13.73 -1.10
CA PHE A 435 7.24 -13.66 -1.30
C PHE A 435 6.88 -12.51 -2.24
N PHE A 436 7.36 -11.29 -1.94
CA PHE A 436 7.07 -10.11 -2.76
C PHE A 436 7.56 -10.30 -4.20
N GLY A 437 8.79 -10.81 -4.36
CA GLY A 437 9.39 -11.09 -5.67
C GLY A 437 8.62 -12.16 -6.48
N ARG A 438 8.26 -13.28 -5.83
CA ARG A 438 7.52 -14.37 -6.47
C ARG A 438 6.16 -13.93 -6.97
N TRP A 439 5.39 -13.19 -6.17
CA TRP A 439 4.04 -12.73 -6.53
C TRP A 439 4.08 -11.62 -7.55
N LEU A 440 5.00 -10.66 -7.42
CA LEU A 440 5.25 -9.66 -8.44
C LEU A 440 5.56 -10.31 -9.80
N ARG A 441 6.47 -11.29 -9.81
CA ARG A 441 6.79 -12.08 -11.02
C ARG A 441 5.57 -12.79 -11.59
N ARG A 442 4.80 -13.51 -10.76
CA ARG A 442 3.59 -14.24 -11.20
C ARG A 442 2.63 -13.31 -11.93
N ASN A 443 2.38 -12.13 -11.37
CA ASN A 443 1.51 -11.15 -12.01
C ASN A 443 2.15 -10.59 -13.30
N LEU A 444 3.41 -10.16 -13.25
CA LEU A 444 4.06 -9.53 -14.40
C LEU A 444 4.28 -10.48 -15.59
N ARG A 445 4.42 -11.79 -15.32
CA ARG A 445 4.51 -12.86 -16.32
C ARG A 445 3.16 -13.48 -16.66
N ASP A 446 2.07 -12.91 -16.17
CA ASP A 446 0.71 -13.36 -16.48
C ASP A 446 0.47 -14.85 -16.17
N GLU A 447 1.06 -15.33 -15.07
CA GLU A 447 1.06 -16.76 -14.73
C GLU A 447 -0.32 -17.22 -14.25
N THR A 448 -0.62 -18.49 -14.51
CA THR A 448 -1.82 -19.17 -14.00
C THR A 448 -1.43 -20.20 -12.96
N LEU A 449 -2.03 -20.12 -11.78
CA LEU A 449 -1.87 -21.10 -10.72
C LEU A 449 -2.74 -22.31 -11.03
N ALA A 450 -2.14 -23.50 -10.99
CA ALA A 450 -2.90 -24.74 -11.12
C ALA A 450 -3.92 -24.88 -9.97
N PRO A 451 -5.03 -25.63 -10.19
CA PRO A 451 -5.94 -25.99 -9.12
C PRO A 451 -5.20 -26.69 -7.95
N PRO A 452 -5.66 -26.52 -6.70
CA PRO A 452 -5.10 -27.24 -5.56
C PRO A 452 -5.11 -28.76 -5.79
N LYS A 453 -4.07 -29.47 -5.35
CA LYS A 453 -3.91 -30.92 -5.63
C LYS A 453 -5.05 -31.77 -5.08
N ASP A 454 -5.54 -31.41 -3.90
CA ASP A 454 -6.68 -32.02 -3.21
C ASP A 454 -8.03 -31.77 -3.92
N GLN A 455 -8.05 -30.87 -4.91
CA GLN A 455 -9.24 -30.48 -5.66
C GLN A 455 -9.12 -30.80 -7.15
N GLN A 456 -8.17 -31.64 -7.57
CA GLN A 456 -7.99 -32.00 -8.98
C GLN A 456 -9.19 -32.75 -9.60
N SER A 457 -10.06 -33.36 -8.78
CA SER A 457 -11.32 -33.96 -9.24
C SER A 457 -12.44 -32.94 -9.45
N SER A 458 -12.31 -31.74 -8.88
CA SER A 458 -13.26 -30.65 -9.08
C SER A 458 -12.92 -29.90 -10.36
N SER A 459 -13.93 -29.53 -11.14
CA SER A 459 -13.80 -28.77 -12.40
C SER A 459 -13.33 -27.32 -12.23
N LEU A 460 -12.55 -27.02 -11.17
CA LEU A 460 -12.08 -25.68 -10.88
C LEU A 460 -11.01 -25.26 -11.89
N ALA A 461 -11.24 -24.10 -12.51
CA ALA A 461 -10.27 -23.49 -13.40
C ALA A 461 -9.03 -23.01 -12.62
N GLY A 462 -7.88 -22.99 -13.30
CA GLY A 462 -6.69 -22.35 -12.75
C GLY A 462 -6.93 -20.86 -12.48
N LEU A 463 -6.23 -20.31 -11.48
CA LEU A 463 -6.32 -18.89 -11.15
C LEU A 463 -5.24 -18.11 -11.89
N ARG A 464 -5.64 -17.31 -12.88
CA ARG A 464 -4.73 -16.38 -13.53
C ARG A 464 -4.43 -15.20 -12.61
N VAL A 465 -3.16 -15.02 -12.28
CA VAL A 465 -2.74 -14.07 -11.25
C VAL A 465 -2.99 -12.63 -11.65
N ALA A 466 -2.94 -12.33 -12.95
CA ALA A 466 -3.22 -10.99 -13.45
C ALA A 466 -4.71 -10.60 -13.41
N ASP A 467 -5.62 -11.54 -13.14
CA ASP A 467 -7.06 -11.26 -12.99
C ASP A 467 -7.39 -10.74 -11.57
N LEU A 468 -6.43 -10.73 -10.65
CA LEU A 468 -6.54 -10.13 -9.31
C LEU A 468 -6.36 -8.61 -9.44
N LYS A 469 -7.48 -7.91 -9.62
CA LYS A 469 -7.51 -6.48 -9.98
C LYS A 469 -7.21 -5.54 -8.82
N TRP A 470 -7.60 -5.92 -7.60
CA TRP A 470 -7.45 -5.15 -6.36
C TRP A 470 -6.25 -5.63 -5.55
N ASP A 471 -5.63 -4.77 -4.75
CA ASP A 471 -4.40 -5.10 -4.02
C ASP A 471 -4.75 -5.92 -2.82
N GLU A 472 -5.87 -5.60 -2.19
CA GLU A 472 -6.46 -6.41 -1.14
C GLU A 472 -6.71 -7.83 -1.63
N ASP A 473 -7.34 -7.98 -2.80
CA ASP A 473 -7.51 -9.28 -3.44
C ASP A 473 -6.17 -9.95 -3.68
N PHE A 474 -5.20 -9.22 -4.24
CA PHE A 474 -3.92 -9.78 -4.61
C PHE A 474 -3.10 -10.25 -3.40
N TYR A 475 -2.99 -9.45 -2.35
CA TYR A 475 -2.27 -9.79 -1.12
C TYR A 475 -2.95 -10.92 -0.35
N ASN A 476 -4.27 -10.89 -0.17
CA ASN A 476 -4.99 -11.92 0.57
C ASN A 476 -4.90 -13.28 -0.13
N VAL A 477 -5.17 -13.31 -1.44
CA VAL A 477 -4.98 -14.51 -2.25
C VAL A 477 -3.53 -14.98 -2.16
N ALA A 478 -2.56 -14.07 -2.25
CA ALA A 478 -1.15 -14.42 -2.21
C ALA A 478 -0.74 -15.08 -0.89
N VAL A 479 -1.16 -14.54 0.24
CA VAL A 479 -0.82 -15.11 1.56
C VAL A 479 -1.57 -16.41 1.83
N TRP A 480 -2.82 -16.56 1.37
CA TRP A 480 -3.55 -17.83 1.50
C TRP A 480 -2.95 -18.94 0.66
N GLU A 481 -2.60 -18.67 -0.59
CA GLU A 481 -1.93 -19.62 -1.49
C GLU A 481 -0.57 -20.09 -0.95
N ASP A 482 0.14 -19.22 -0.22
CA ASP A 482 1.42 -19.56 0.39
C ASP A 482 1.27 -20.06 1.84
N GLY A 483 0.04 -20.27 2.33
CA GLY A 483 -0.23 -20.92 3.61
C GLY A 483 0.05 -20.04 4.84
N ALA A 484 -0.17 -18.73 4.74
CA ALA A 484 0.02 -17.81 5.87
C ALA A 484 -0.86 -18.18 7.07
N ARG A 485 -0.24 -18.27 8.25
CA ARG A 485 -0.89 -18.69 9.51
C ARG A 485 -0.88 -17.61 10.59
N LYS A 486 -0.25 -16.47 10.31
CA LYS A 486 -0.10 -15.35 11.24
C LYS A 486 -0.86 -14.14 10.69
N GLN A 487 -1.48 -13.38 11.59
CA GLN A 487 -2.17 -12.14 11.28
C GLN A 487 -2.04 -11.18 12.45
N TRP A 488 -1.83 -9.89 12.17
CA TRP A 488 -1.85 -8.87 13.22
C TRP A 488 -3.28 -8.54 13.62
N CYS A 489 -3.48 -8.19 14.88
CA CYS A 489 -4.67 -7.44 15.26
C CYS A 489 -4.68 -6.10 14.51
N LYS A 490 -5.81 -5.38 14.51
CA LYS A 490 -5.93 -4.18 13.67
C LYS A 490 -5.11 -3.03 14.25
N PHE A 491 -3.89 -2.85 13.75
CA PHE A 491 -3.06 -1.70 14.08
C PHE A 491 -3.24 -0.49 13.14
N ASP A 492 -3.90 -0.70 12.00
CA ASP A 492 -4.15 0.28 10.94
C ASP A 492 -5.64 0.60 10.86
N LEU A 493 -6.15 1.30 11.87
CA LEU A 493 -7.58 1.57 12.05
C LEU A 493 -8.17 2.26 10.82
N PRO A 494 -9.41 1.94 10.42
CA PRO A 494 -9.94 2.34 9.11
C PRO A 494 -10.02 3.85 8.88
N ASP A 495 -10.25 4.64 9.93
CA ASP A 495 -10.49 6.07 9.81
C ASP A 495 -9.84 6.87 10.96
N PRO A 496 -9.42 8.13 10.74
CA PRO A 496 -8.89 8.97 11.81
C PRO A 496 -9.84 9.16 12.99
N SER A 497 -11.17 9.12 12.76
CA SER A 497 -12.17 9.25 13.82
C SER A 497 -12.09 8.14 14.87
N ASP A 498 -11.50 6.97 14.57
CA ASP A 498 -11.23 5.96 15.61
C ASP A 498 -10.30 6.52 16.71
N PHE A 499 -9.36 7.40 16.35
CA PHE A 499 -8.45 8.04 17.30
C PHE A 499 -9.15 9.06 18.20
N GLU A 500 -10.36 9.54 17.86
CA GLU A 500 -11.18 10.32 18.80
C GLU A 500 -11.47 9.52 20.07
N THR A 501 -11.53 8.19 20.01
CA THR A 501 -11.68 7.33 21.19
C THR A 501 -10.49 7.50 22.16
N VAL A 502 -9.26 7.49 21.64
CA VAL A 502 -8.04 7.67 22.43
C VAL A 502 -7.93 9.10 22.94
N LEU A 503 -8.26 10.07 22.10
CA LEU A 503 -8.19 11.49 22.44
C LEU A 503 -9.32 11.95 23.37
N ALA A 504 -10.48 11.30 23.39
CA ALA A 504 -11.56 11.60 24.32
C ALA A 504 -11.40 10.86 25.65
N SER A 505 -10.63 9.76 25.67
CA SER A 505 -10.43 8.98 26.89
C SER A 505 -9.57 9.76 27.91
N PRO A 506 -9.89 9.66 29.22
CA PRO A 506 -9.01 10.17 30.26
C PRO A 506 -7.69 9.39 30.27
N PRO A 507 -6.65 9.88 30.98
CA PRO A 507 -5.48 9.07 31.27
C PRO A 507 -5.90 7.82 32.04
N LEU A 508 -5.80 6.65 31.40
CA LEU A 508 -6.22 5.37 31.98
C LEU A 508 -5.01 4.52 32.31
N LYS A 509 -5.10 3.77 33.41
CA LYS A 509 -4.19 2.66 33.68
C LYS A 509 -4.62 1.44 32.86
N SER A 510 -3.73 0.47 32.74
CA SER A 510 -4.08 -0.81 32.09
C SER A 510 -5.30 -1.46 32.73
N GLY A 511 -6.13 -2.07 31.91
CA GLY A 511 -7.42 -2.62 32.28
C GLY A 511 -8.51 -1.56 32.53
N GLY A 512 -8.21 -0.27 32.38
CA GLY A 512 -9.17 0.83 32.55
C GLY A 512 -10.31 0.77 31.54
N ALA A 513 -11.53 1.01 32.00
CA ALA A 513 -12.72 0.97 31.17
C ALA A 513 -12.79 2.20 30.24
N CYS A 514 -13.09 1.93 28.97
CA CYS A 514 -13.37 2.93 27.95
C CYS A 514 -14.87 3.26 27.98
N THR A 515 -15.20 4.50 28.35
CA THR A 515 -16.59 4.98 28.53
C THR A 515 -17.04 5.97 27.44
N VAL A 516 -16.17 6.30 26.49
CA VAL A 516 -16.44 7.25 25.41
C VAL A 516 -17.12 6.56 24.21
N ARG A 517 -17.57 7.35 23.24
CA ARG A 517 -18.05 6.79 21.96
C ARG A 517 -16.86 6.16 21.21
N GLY A 518 -17.08 5.01 20.57
CA GLY A 518 -16.06 4.33 19.76
C GLY A 518 -15.31 3.19 20.47
N CYS A 519 -15.63 2.92 21.74
CA CYS A 519 -15.01 1.87 22.57
C CYS A 519 -15.29 0.41 22.15
N TRP A 520 -15.81 0.19 20.93
CA TRP A 520 -16.15 -1.12 20.39
C TRP A 520 -14.92 -1.77 19.75
N HIS A 521 -14.84 -3.10 19.82
CA HIS A 521 -13.88 -3.87 19.00
C HIS A 521 -14.37 -3.92 17.54
N LEU A 522 -13.52 -4.39 16.63
CA LEU A 522 -13.92 -4.57 15.24
C LEU A 522 -14.82 -5.79 15.06
N ALA A 523 -15.67 -5.74 14.03
CA ALA A 523 -16.65 -6.77 13.73
C ALA A 523 -16.09 -8.19 13.84
N ALA A 524 -16.87 -9.07 14.49
CA ALA A 524 -16.56 -10.48 14.62
C ALA A 524 -16.49 -11.18 13.25
N ASP A 525 -15.63 -12.19 13.18
CA ASP A 525 -15.58 -13.19 12.11
C ASP A 525 -15.79 -14.56 12.78
N PRO A 526 -16.89 -15.27 12.51
CA PRO A 526 -17.20 -16.53 13.19
C PRO A 526 -16.12 -17.61 13.06
N VAL A 527 -15.25 -17.52 12.05
CA VAL A 527 -14.20 -18.51 11.77
C VAL A 527 -12.90 -18.15 12.49
N PHE A 528 -12.48 -16.88 12.44
CA PHE A 528 -11.15 -16.48 12.91
C PHE A 528 -11.16 -15.60 14.16
N TYR A 529 -12.21 -14.82 14.38
CA TYR A 529 -12.33 -13.86 15.48
C TYR A 529 -13.78 -13.78 15.96
N PRO A 530 -14.32 -14.85 16.58
CA PRO A 530 -15.73 -14.92 16.95
C PRO A 530 -16.14 -13.80 17.93
N ASP A 531 -15.18 -13.27 18.70
CA ASP A 531 -15.35 -12.19 19.66
C ASP A 531 -14.88 -10.82 19.15
N GLY A 532 -14.57 -10.71 17.85
CA GLY A 532 -14.02 -9.50 17.25
C GLY A 532 -12.51 -9.37 17.37
N VAL A 533 -11.98 -8.30 16.77
CA VAL A 533 -10.52 -8.04 16.71
C VAL A 533 -10.17 -6.84 17.58
N PRO A 534 -9.11 -6.92 18.42
CA PRO A 534 -8.56 -5.77 19.12
C PRO A 534 -8.17 -4.63 18.19
N LYS A 535 -8.43 -3.40 18.61
CA LYS A 535 -7.91 -2.18 17.97
C LYS A 535 -6.57 -1.82 18.61
N VAL A 536 -5.56 -1.56 17.78
CA VAL A 536 -4.24 -1.07 18.20
C VAL A 536 -4.03 0.30 17.55
N PHE A 537 -3.84 1.34 18.35
CA PHE A 537 -3.81 2.73 17.88
C PHE A 537 -2.41 3.15 17.41
N PHE A 538 -1.86 2.43 16.43
CA PHE A 538 -0.54 2.74 15.86
C PHE A 538 -0.63 3.49 14.54
N ILE A 539 -1.62 3.19 13.71
CA ILE A 539 -1.78 3.77 12.37
C ILE A 539 -3.26 4.07 12.13
N ALA A 540 -3.54 5.24 11.56
CA ALA A 540 -4.86 5.58 11.04
C ALA A 540 -4.88 5.50 9.51
N GLY A 541 -5.88 4.81 8.99
CA GLY A 541 -6.27 4.72 7.58
C GLY A 541 -7.12 5.91 7.14
N HIS A 542 -7.38 5.98 5.84
CA HIS A 542 -8.32 6.92 5.22
C HIS A 542 -8.17 8.38 5.70
N ALA A 543 -6.95 8.83 5.95
CA ALA A 543 -6.64 10.19 6.40
C ALA A 543 -6.70 11.22 5.25
N VAL A 544 -7.76 11.15 4.44
CA VAL A 544 -7.99 11.94 3.21
C VAL A 544 -8.34 13.40 3.46
N HIS A 545 -8.16 13.89 4.69
CA HIS A 545 -8.41 15.27 5.06
C HIS A 545 -7.18 15.85 5.78
N PRO A 546 -6.19 16.37 5.05
CA PRO A 546 -4.90 16.81 5.60
C PRO A 546 -5.04 17.74 6.80
N ASN A 547 -5.95 18.71 6.74
CA ASN A 547 -6.22 19.65 7.83
C ASN A 547 -6.76 18.98 9.10
N LYS A 548 -7.54 17.90 8.97
CA LYS A 548 -7.98 17.10 10.13
C LYS A 548 -6.81 16.29 10.68
N THR A 549 -6.00 15.69 9.80
CA THR A 549 -4.81 14.93 10.19
C THR A 549 -3.85 15.78 11.02
N VAL A 550 -3.54 17.02 10.60
CA VAL A 550 -2.70 17.96 11.37
C VAL A 550 -3.19 18.06 12.83
N ARG A 551 -4.50 18.25 13.05
CA ARG A 551 -5.08 18.36 14.40
C ARG A 551 -4.89 17.07 15.21
N PHE A 552 -5.08 15.90 14.59
CA PHE A 552 -4.81 14.63 15.26
C PHE A 552 -3.33 14.51 15.66
N LEU A 553 -2.40 14.85 14.76
CA LEU A 553 -0.97 14.79 15.04
C LEU A 553 -0.57 15.75 16.17
N GLU A 554 -1.14 16.95 16.21
CA GLU A 554 -0.89 17.94 17.27
C GLU A 554 -1.38 17.46 18.63
N GLU A 555 -2.62 16.98 18.71
CA GLU A 555 -3.20 16.51 19.97
C GLU A 555 -2.52 15.21 20.46
N LEU A 556 -2.21 14.27 19.56
CA LEU A 556 -1.43 13.07 19.91
C LEU A 556 -0.03 13.43 20.42
N GLY A 557 0.63 14.40 19.78
CA GLY A 557 1.93 14.92 20.21
C GLY A 557 1.87 15.56 21.60
N LYS A 558 0.87 16.41 21.83
CA LYS A 558 0.62 17.05 23.12
C LYS A 558 0.38 16.02 24.22
N ARG A 559 -0.55 15.07 24.02
CA ARG A 559 -0.87 14.06 25.02
C ARG A 559 0.28 13.08 25.30
N ARG A 560 1.09 12.76 24.29
CA ARG A 560 2.33 11.99 24.48
C ARG A 560 3.28 12.73 25.43
N LYS A 561 3.52 14.02 25.18
CA LYS A 561 4.38 14.88 26.01
C LYS A 561 3.86 15.00 27.44
N ASP A 562 2.55 15.17 27.59
CA ASP A 562 1.88 15.31 28.89
C ASP A 562 1.70 13.95 29.61
N LYS A 563 2.06 12.83 28.97
CA LYS A 563 1.86 11.45 29.47
C LYS A 563 0.40 11.14 29.79
N THR A 564 -0.52 11.68 29.00
CA THR A 564 -1.97 11.55 29.18
C THR A 564 -2.64 10.62 28.16
N LEU A 565 -1.87 10.02 27.24
CA LEU A 565 -2.40 9.00 26.33
C LEU A 565 -2.78 7.73 27.11
N PRO A 566 -3.97 7.15 26.85
CA PRO A 566 -4.29 5.81 27.36
C PRO A 566 -3.39 4.76 26.69
N PRO A 567 -3.38 3.52 27.22
CA PRO A 567 -2.72 2.41 26.57
C PRO A 567 -3.18 2.21 25.10
N PRO A 568 -2.33 1.68 24.20
CA PRO A 568 -2.59 1.70 22.76
C PRO A 568 -3.50 0.58 22.27
N ILE A 569 -3.89 -0.38 23.12
CA ILE A 569 -4.72 -1.52 22.70
C ILE A 569 -6.08 -1.39 23.35
N LEU A 570 -7.15 -1.42 22.56
CA LEU A 570 -8.53 -1.44 23.03
C LEU A 570 -9.21 -2.73 22.61
N TYR A 571 -9.74 -3.45 23.60
CA TYR A 571 -10.53 -4.66 23.38
C TYR A 571 -11.61 -4.80 24.45
N LYS A 572 -12.82 -5.21 24.04
CA LYS A 572 -13.97 -5.39 24.94
C LYS A 572 -14.15 -4.20 25.94
N LYS A 573 -14.06 -2.97 25.41
CA LYS A 573 -14.16 -1.69 26.15
C LYS A 573 -13.09 -1.48 27.25
N ARG A 574 -11.92 -2.12 27.16
CA ARG A 574 -10.82 -1.95 28.10
C ARG A 574 -9.52 -1.68 27.37
N PHE A 575 -8.67 -0.84 27.96
CA PHE A 575 -7.36 -0.51 27.43
C PHE A 575 -6.27 -1.41 28.00
N PHE A 576 -5.31 -1.83 27.18
CA PHE A 576 -4.19 -2.71 27.55
C PHE A 576 -2.85 -2.10 27.09
N VAL A 577 -1.83 -2.21 27.93
CA VAL A 577 -0.49 -1.62 27.69
C VAL A 577 0.29 -2.29 26.59
N ASP A 578 0.12 -3.60 26.43
CA ASP A 578 0.80 -4.43 25.44
C ASP A 578 0.01 -5.73 25.18
N GLY A 579 0.48 -6.53 24.23
CA GLY A 579 -0.14 -7.80 23.88
C GLY A 579 -0.09 -8.85 24.99
N ASN A 580 0.91 -8.80 25.89
CA ASN A 580 0.99 -9.74 27.01
C ASN A 580 -0.10 -9.43 28.04
N ASP A 581 -0.33 -8.15 28.34
CA ASP A 581 -1.40 -7.72 29.22
C ASP A 581 -2.78 -8.05 28.66
N LEU A 582 -2.98 -7.88 27.35
CA LEU A 582 -4.20 -8.35 26.70
C LEU A 582 -4.36 -9.86 26.87
N ARG A 583 -3.35 -10.67 26.55
CA ARG A 583 -3.42 -12.15 26.62
C ARG A 583 -3.68 -12.68 28.03
N ARG A 584 -3.20 -11.99 29.08
CA ARG A 584 -3.53 -12.37 30.46
C ARG A 584 -5.03 -12.28 30.76
N HIS A 585 -5.73 -11.32 30.15
CA HIS A 585 -7.17 -11.11 30.34
C HIS A 585 -8.02 -11.82 29.29
N HIS A 586 -7.45 -12.00 28.10
CA HIS A 586 -8.10 -12.52 26.91
C HIS A 586 -7.18 -13.52 26.18
N PRO A 587 -6.90 -14.68 26.79
CA PRO A 587 -6.03 -15.70 26.20
C PRO A 587 -6.61 -16.29 24.90
N GLU A 588 -7.89 -16.07 24.62
CA GLU A 588 -8.58 -16.52 23.41
C GLU A 588 -8.21 -15.72 22.15
N VAL A 589 -7.61 -14.53 22.28
CA VAL A 589 -7.33 -13.65 21.14
C VAL A 589 -6.22 -14.26 20.26
N PRO A 590 -6.52 -14.66 19.01
CA PRO A 590 -5.57 -15.43 18.20
C PRO A 590 -4.59 -14.57 17.41
N CYS A 591 -4.87 -13.26 17.24
CA CYS A 591 -3.99 -12.37 16.49
C CYS A 591 -2.76 -11.93 17.27
N LEU A 592 -1.75 -11.51 16.51
CA LEU A 592 -0.51 -10.96 17.03
C LEU A 592 -0.67 -9.47 17.40
N ILE A 593 0.00 -9.05 18.48
CA ILE A 593 0.03 -7.67 18.98
C ILE A 593 1.45 -7.28 19.32
#